data_AF-A0A920RTP9-F1
#
_entry.id   AF-A0A920RTP9-F1
#
_cell.length_a   1.000
_cell.length_b   1.000
_cell.length_c   1.000
_cell.angle_alpha   90.00
_cell.angle_beta   90.00
_cell.angle_gamma   90.00
#
_symmetry.space_group_name_H-M   'P 1'
#
loop_
_entity.id
_entity.type
_entity.pdbx_description
1 polymer ?
#
loop_
_entity_poly.entity_id
_entity_poly.type
_entity_poly.pdbx_seq_one_letter_code
_entity_poly.pdbx_strand_id
1 'polypeptide(L)'
;MNFKSATENLVAWLAPCISAQNYEVGKEVYFLFQDSDSESISSFKLSDNKDKWIFSLKQECARRLQKFDIEVITNPFCTFKDEKLFYSYRKNSSTKRMVTLAWRQKRKI
;
A
#
# COMPACT_ATOMS: atom_id res chain seq x y z
N MET A 1 -1.45 -1.57 -18.02
CA MET A 1 -0.12 -2.23 -18.10
C MET A 1 -0.40 -3.69 -18.41
N ASN A 2 -0.02 -4.18 -19.59
CA ASN A 2 -0.29 -5.57 -19.97
C ASN A 2 1.00 -6.36 -19.80
N PHE A 3 1.11 -7.09 -18.69
CA PHE A 3 2.15 -8.12 -18.57
C PHE A 3 1.84 -9.24 -19.58
N LYS A 4 2.86 -9.73 -20.28
CA LYS A 4 2.73 -10.89 -21.17
C LYS A 4 2.71 -12.21 -20.40
N SER A 5 3.23 -12.21 -19.18
CA SER A 5 3.20 -13.36 -18.29
C SER A 5 1.79 -13.57 -17.75
N ALA A 6 1.40 -14.83 -17.60
CA ALA A 6 0.18 -15.19 -16.88
C ALA A 6 0.30 -14.78 -15.39
N THR A 7 -0.82 -14.48 -14.74
CA THR A 7 -0.85 -13.83 -13.42
C THR A 7 -0.25 -14.69 -12.32
N GLU A 8 -0.35 -16.01 -12.43
CA GLU A 8 0.27 -16.99 -11.54
C GLU A 8 1.82 -16.97 -11.56
N ASN A 9 2.41 -16.39 -12.62
CA ASN A 9 3.86 -16.18 -12.73
C ASN A 9 4.29 -14.78 -12.26
N LEU A 10 3.34 -13.95 -11.81
CA LEU A 10 3.62 -12.63 -11.29
C LEU A 10 3.71 -12.68 -9.78
N VAL A 11 4.73 -12.00 -9.25
CA VAL A 11 4.88 -11.75 -7.82
C VAL A 11 4.96 -10.25 -7.62
N ALA A 12 4.16 -9.73 -6.70
CA ALA A 12 4.18 -8.34 -6.29
C ALA A 12 4.86 -8.20 -4.93
N TRP A 13 5.81 -7.26 -4.82
CA TRP A 13 6.36 -6.85 -3.54
C TRP A 13 5.84 -5.47 -3.18
N LEU A 14 5.18 -5.35 -2.01
CA LEU A 14 4.74 -4.06 -1.50
C LEU A 14 5.90 -3.38 -0.78
N ALA A 15 6.28 -2.19 -1.24
CA ALA A 15 7.30 -1.37 -0.60
C ALA A 15 6.87 -0.86 0.79
N PRO A 16 7.81 -0.41 1.64
CA PRO A 16 7.47 0.29 2.89
C PRO A 16 6.53 1.47 2.61
N CYS A 17 5.40 1.49 3.30
CA CYS A 17 4.43 2.59 3.24
C CYS A 17 3.94 2.90 4.65
N ILE A 18 3.08 3.91 4.78
CA ILE A 18 2.47 4.21 6.07
C ILE A 18 1.57 3.04 6.52
N SER A 19 1.68 2.65 7.79
CA SER A 19 0.82 1.58 8.33
C SER A 19 -0.58 2.11 8.62
N ALA A 20 -1.57 1.21 8.64
CA ALA A 20 -2.96 1.55 8.91
C ALA A 20 -3.11 2.40 10.19
N GLN A 21 -2.45 2.01 11.28
CA GLN A 21 -2.54 2.71 12.57
C GLN A 21 -2.07 4.18 12.53
N ASN A 22 -1.35 4.59 11.49
CA ASN A 22 -0.89 5.98 11.31
C ASN A 22 -1.54 6.65 10.09
N TYR A 23 -2.46 5.97 9.42
CA TYR A 23 -3.10 6.44 8.20
C TYR A 23 -4.59 6.65 8.39
N GLU A 24 -4.88 7.77 9.06
CA GLU A 24 -6.22 8.32 9.13
C GLU A 24 -6.54 9.11 7.85
N VAL A 25 -7.75 8.91 7.33
CA VAL A 25 -8.33 9.56 6.14
C VAL A 25 -9.75 10.03 6.42
N GLY A 26 -10.27 10.96 5.62
CA GLY A 26 -11.66 11.38 5.72
C GLY A 26 -12.64 10.44 5.02
N LYS A 27 -13.93 10.67 5.25
CA LYS A 27 -15.03 9.88 4.67
C LYS A 27 -15.03 9.90 3.13
N GLU A 28 -14.50 10.96 2.53
CA GLU A 28 -14.36 11.08 1.07
C GLU A 28 -13.48 9.97 0.49
N VAL A 29 -12.37 9.62 1.15
CA VAL A 29 -11.51 8.53 0.70
C VAL A 29 -12.22 7.19 0.89
N TYR A 30 -12.91 7.00 2.01
CA TYR A 30 -13.68 5.79 2.26
C TYR A 30 -14.73 5.53 1.16
N PHE A 31 -15.57 6.53 0.85
CA PHE A 31 -16.60 6.40 -0.18
C PHE A 31 -16.00 6.20 -1.57
N LEU A 32 -14.93 6.91 -1.93
CA LEU A 32 -14.26 6.71 -3.23
C LEU A 32 -13.79 5.26 -3.43
N PHE A 33 -13.26 4.61 -2.39
CA PHE A 33 -12.84 3.22 -2.47
C PHE A 33 -14.05 2.28 -2.49
N GLN A 34 -15.02 2.46 -1.58
CA GLN A 34 -16.24 1.66 -1.51
C GLN A 34 -17.02 1.67 -2.83
N ASP A 35 -17.20 2.85 -3.43
CA ASP A 35 -17.97 3.02 -4.66
C ASP A 35 -17.25 2.40 -5.86
N SER A 36 -15.92 2.35 -5.83
CA SER A 36 -15.11 1.70 -6.87
C SER A 36 -15.08 0.17 -6.76
N ASP A 37 -15.10 -0.35 -5.52
CA ASP A 37 -15.05 -1.77 -5.20
C ASP A 37 -15.56 -1.97 -3.77
N SER A 38 -16.74 -2.57 -3.63
CA SER A 38 -17.39 -2.75 -2.33
C SER A 38 -16.57 -3.60 -1.36
N GLU A 39 -15.70 -4.48 -1.86
CA GLU A 39 -14.81 -5.29 -1.00
C GLU A 39 -13.72 -4.44 -0.33
N SER A 40 -13.44 -3.23 -0.83
CA SER A 40 -12.47 -2.30 -0.23
C SER A 40 -12.81 -1.95 1.21
N ILE A 41 -14.08 -2.04 1.62
CA ILE A 41 -14.53 -1.78 3.00
C ILE A 41 -13.71 -2.59 4.02
N SER A 42 -13.30 -3.81 3.67
CA SER A 42 -12.47 -4.68 4.53
C SER A 42 -11.12 -4.07 4.94
N SER A 43 -10.63 -3.09 4.17
CA SER A 43 -9.37 -2.38 4.40
C SER A 43 -9.52 -1.12 5.27
N PHE A 44 -10.74 -0.78 5.69
CA PHE A 44 -11.05 0.39 6.51
C PHE A 44 -11.60 0.00 7.89
N LYS A 45 -11.35 0.86 8.87
CA LYS A 45 -11.98 0.82 10.20
C LYS A 45 -12.36 2.24 10.61
N LEU A 46 -13.43 2.40 11.39
CA LEU A 46 -13.72 3.70 12.00
C LEU A 46 -12.55 4.10 12.92
N SER A 47 -12.17 5.37 12.85
CA SER A 47 -11.20 5.93 13.80
C SER A 47 -11.90 6.29 15.12
N ASP A 48 -11.11 6.51 16.17
CA ASP A 48 -11.60 7.09 17.43
C ASP A 48 -12.21 8.49 17.20
N ASN A 49 -11.74 9.19 16.16
CA ASN A 49 -12.44 10.35 15.62
C ASN A 49 -13.59 9.89 14.71
N LYS A 50 -14.84 10.11 15.18
CA LYS A 50 -16.07 9.61 14.55
C LYS A 50 -16.27 10.05 13.09
N ASP A 51 -15.59 11.10 12.63
CA ASP A 51 -15.66 11.60 11.25
C ASP A 51 -14.52 11.10 10.35
N LYS A 52 -13.69 10.18 10.85
CA LYS A 52 -12.48 9.70 10.19
C LYS A 52 -12.40 8.17 10.14
N TRP A 53 -11.59 7.70 9.22
CA TRP A 53 -11.36 6.28 8.97
C TRP A 53 -9.88 5.96 9.03
N ILE A 54 -9.56 4.85 9.68
CA ILE A 54 -8.25 4.20 9.61
C ILE A 54 -8.21 3.35 8.35
N PHE A 55 -7.27 3.63 7.45
CA PHE A 55 -7.17 2.94 6.16
C PHE A 55 -5.87 2.13 6.03
N SER A 56 -6.00 0.85 5.73
CA SER A 56 -4.89 -0.05 5.48
C SER A 56 -4.52 -0.11 3.99
N LEU A 57 -3.58 0.73 3.55
CA LEU A 57 -3.07 0.71 2.16
C LEU A 57 -2.51 -0.66 1.77
N LYS A 58 -1.71 -1.27 2.64
CA LYS A 58 -1.08 -2.57 2.34
C LYS A 58 -2.12 -3.66 2.12
N GLN A 59 -3.15 -3.70 2.98
CA GLN A 59 -4.23 -4.66 2.84
C GLN A 59 -5.03 -4.42 1.57
N GLU A 60 -5.34 -3.16 1.25
CA GLU A 60 -6.11 -2.86 0.04
C GLU A 60 -5.36 -3.21 -1.24
N CYS A 61 -4.07 -2.87 -1.32
CA CYS A 61 -3.22 -3.29 -2.44
C CYS A 61 -3.14 -4.82 -2.54
N ALA A 62 -2.92 -5.51 -1.41
CA ALA A 62 -2.84 -6.97 -1.39
C ALA A 62 -4.14 -7.60 -1.86
N ARG A 63 -5.29 -7.18 -1.33
CA ARG A 63 -6.63 -7.66 -1.70
C ARG A 63 -6.88 -7.51 -3.20
N ARG A 64 -6.60 -6.32 -3.75
CA ARG A 64 -6.78 -6.05 -5.18
C ARG A 64 -5.91 -6.95 -6.07
N LEU A 65 -4.67 -7.23 -5.66
CA LEU A 65 -3.75 -8.10 -6.42
C LEU A 65 -4.12 -9.58 -6.30
N GLN A 66 -4.48 -10.02 -5.08
CA GLN A 66 -4.87 -11.40 -4.80
C GLN A 66 -6.17 -11.80 -5.51
N LYS A 67 -7.06 -10.86 -5.84
CA LYS A 67 -8.23 -11.09 -6.71
C LYS A 67 -7.87 -11.60 -8.11
N PHE A 68 -6.61 -11.43 -8.53
CA PHE A 68 -6.06 -11.93 -9.80
C PHE A 68 -5.06 -13.07 -9.59
N ASP A 69 -5.07 -13.72 -8.43
CA ASP A 69 -4.16 -14.82 -8.06
C ASP A 69 -2.66 -14.44 -8.06
N ILE A 70 -2.35 -13.14 -7.95
CA ILE A 70 -0.98 -12.65 -7.86
C ILE A 70 -0.48 -12.84 -6.43
N GLU A 71 0.68 -13.49 -6.28
CA GLU A 71 1.35 -13.61 -4.98
C GLU A 71 1.81 -12.22 -4.50
N VAL A 72 1.53 -11.89 -3.24
CA VAL A 72 1.90 -10.59 -2.64
C VAL A 72 2.83 -10.80 -1.46
N ILE A 73 4.06 -10.33 -1.61
CA ILE A 73 5.06 -10.29 -0.54
C ILE A 73 5.02 -8.90 0.12
N THR A 74 4.97 -8.88 1.44
CA THR A 74 4.89 -7.63 2.23
C THR A 74 6.06 -7.48 3.18
N ASN A 75 6.09 -6.36 3.90
CA ASN A 75 7.09 -6.04 4.92
C ASN A 75 6.39 -5.41 6.15
N PRO A 76 7.00 -5.48 7.35
CA PRO A 76 6.43 -4.91 8.57
C PRO A 76 6.66 -3.39 8.71
N PHE A 77 7.48 -2.78 7.84
CA PHE A 77 7.92 -1.39 7.99
C PHE A 77 6.79 -0.38 7.85
N CYS A 78 6.89 0.71 8.60
CA CYS A 78 5.98 1.85 8.57
C CYS A 78 6.78 3.14 8.34
N THR A 79 6.56 3.82 7.23
CA THR A 79 7.29 5.06 6.91
C THR A 79 7.09 6.15 7.95
N PHE A 80 5.94 6.16 8.64
CA PHE A 80 5.65 7.11 9.72
C PHE A 80 6.37 6.76 11.03
N LYS A 81 6.41 5.48 11.43
CA LYS A 81 7.01 5.08 12.73
C LYS A 81 8.53 4.92 12.63
N ASP A 82 9.03 4.34 11.54
CA ASP A 82 10.43 3.95 11.39
C ASP A 82 11.28 5.10 10.81
N GLU A 83 11.32 6.23 11.51
CA GLU A 83 11.93 7.49 11.04
C GLU A 83 13.44 7.41 10.76
N LYS A 84 14.13 6.45 11.39
CA LYS A 84 15.56 6.20 11.14
C LYS A 84 15.80 5.59 9.77
N LEU A 85 14.77 4.99 9.16
CA LEU A 85 14.85 4.25 7.90
C LEU A 85 14.15 4.97 6.75
N PHE A 86 13.10 5.75 7.03
CA PHE A 86 12.25 6.33 5.98
C PHE A 86 11.89 7.81 6.21
N TYR A 87 11.70 8.51 5.10
CA TYR A 87 11.01 9.81 5.09
C TYR A 87 9.49 9.60 5.08
N SER A 88 8.75 10.47 5.79
CA SER A 88 7.29 10.44 5.82
C SER A 88 6.69 11.83 5.74
N TYR A 89 5.98 12.09 4.65
CA TYR A 89 5.23 13.33 4.49
C TYR A 89 4.18 13.52 5.59
N ARG A 90 3.48 12.45 5.99
CA ARG A 90 2.45 12.53 7.04
C ARG A 90 3.03 12.94 8.40
N LYS A 91 4.29 12.59 8.69
CA LYS A 91 4.91 12.88 9.99
C LYS A 91 5.44 14.29 10.11
N ASN A 92 6.18 14.76 9.11
CA ASN A 92 6.95 16.00 9.21
C ASN A 92 6.92 16.82 7.92
N SER A 93 5.95 16.59 7.04
CA SER A 93 5.80 17.28 5.76
C SER A 93 7.08 17.26 4.91
N SER A 94 7.91 16.22 5.06
CA SER A 94 9.19 16.14 4.36
C SER A 94 9.01 16.18 2.85
N THR A 95 9.83 16.99 2.18
CA THR A 95 9.93 17.05 0.71
C THR A 95 10.83 15.94 0.15
N LYS A 96 11.60 15.25 1.01
CA LYS A 96 12.47 14.14 0.60
C LYS A 96 11.64 12.91 0.19
N ARG A 97 12.20 12.08 -0.69
CA ARG A 97 11.52 10.91 -1.26
C ARG A 97 12.44 9.70 -1.25
N MET A 98 11.84 8.53 -1.08
CA MET A 98 12.48 7.24 -1.27
C MET A 98 12.12 6.69 -2.63
N VAL A 99 12.98 5.85 -3.19
CA VAL A 99 12.76 5.20 -4.49
C VAL A 99 12.83 3.69 -4.30
N THR A 100 11.84 2.98 -4.84
CA THR A 100 11.85 1.52 -4.97
C THR A 100 12.22 1.18 -6.41
N LEU A 101 13.24 0.33 -6.58
CA LEU A 101 13.77 -0.04 -7.89
C LEU A 101 13.70 -1.56 -8.05
N ALA A 102 13.28 -2.00 -9.23
CA ALA A 102 13.34 -3.40 -9.65
C ALA A 102 13.91 -3.43 -11.08
N TRP A 103 14.92 -4.26 -11.31
CA TRP A 103 15.54 -4.42 -12.62
C TRP A 103 16.05 -5.84 -12.81
N ARG A 104 16.22 -6.24 -14.06
CA ARG A 104 16.86 -7.51 -14.40
C ARG A 104 18.36 -7.30 -14.48
N GLN A 105 19.13 -8.03 -13.66
CA GLN A 105 20.58 -8.05 -13.80
C GLN A 105 20.96 -8.66 -15.16
N LYS A 106 21.86 -8.01 -15.90
CA LYS A 106 22.45 -8.63 -17.09
C LYS A 106 23.36 -9.76 -16.62
N ARG A 107 23.08 -11.00 -17.05
CA ARG A 107 24.03 -12.10 -16.88
C ARG A 107 25.26 -11.79 -17.72
N LYS A 108 26.45 -11.80 -17.11
CA LYS A 108 27.71 -11.94 -17.87
C LYS A 108 27.71 -13.37 -18.40
N ILE A 109 27.85 -13.50 -19.71
CA ILE A 109 28.17 -14.78 -20.37
C ILE A 109 29.64 -15.08 -20.08
#